data_AF-A0A6I9YWU0-F1
#
_entry.id   AF-A0A6I9YWU0-F1
#
_cell.length_a   1.000
_cell.length_b   1.000
_cell.length_c   1.000
_cell.angle_alpha   90.00
_cell.angle_beta   90.00
_cell.angle_gamma   90.00
#
_symmetry.space_group_name_H-M   'P 1'
#
loop_
_entity.id
_entity.type
_entity.pdbx_description
1 polymer ?
#
loop_
_entity_poly.entity_id
_entity_poly.type
_entity_poly.pdbx_seq_one_letter_code
_entity_poly.pdbx_strand_id
1 'polypeptide(L)'
;MHVRSQPSLFAEMLRLRIGLIIQVMATELARSLNCSGEEASESLMNLSPFDMKNLLHHILSGKEFGVERSMRPLDSSTSSPAISIHEVDHTGATKTERSGITRLKSEMKQFFYGGHSTSSSMHSSRSMRCSSPSSPTSTSSLTGSVGHSISWGDRQGQWLRRRRLDGAINRVPVGFYQKVWKILQKCHGLSIDGYVLPSSTTREMTACEIKFAVHVESVLNHVPQPEYRQLLVEAILVLTLLSEIDVNSIGGIIHVDRIVHIANDLFLQEQKSLGAVDGFLEQDVGTGIYYFFYDSAPSGAYGTMTYLTKAVASYLHEFLPSTGCLMQ
;
A
#
# COMPACT_ATOMS: atom_id res chain seq x y z
N MET A 1 -18.70 2.37 20.92
CA MET A 1 -17.46 1.62 20.62
C MET A 1 -17.52 1.19 19.16
N HIS A 2 -16.62 1.66 18.29
CA HIS A 2 -16.73 1.49 16.82
C HIS A 2 -16.85 0.03 16.37
N VAL A 3 -16.19 -0.90 17.07
CA VAL A 3 -16.27 -2.33 16.80
C VAL A 3 -17.71 -2.87 16.81
N ARG A 4 -18.57 -2.34 17.70
CA ARG A 4 -19.98 -2.75 17.80
C ARG A 4 -20.87 -2.02 16.80
N SER A 5 -20.58 -0.76 16.48
CA SER A 5 -21.44 0.05 15.61
C SER A 5 -21.11 -0.10 14.12
N GLN A 6 -19.86 -0.39 13.78
CA GLN A 6 -19.34 -0.49 12.41
C GLN A 6 -18.29 -1.61 12.33
N PRO A 7 -18.70 -2.90 12.48
CA PRO A 7 -17.77 -4.03 12.47
C PRO A 7 -17.01 -4.19 11.15
N SER A 8 -17.57 -3.70 10.03
CA SER A 8 -16.93 -3.74 8.71
C SER A 8 -15.62 -2.95 8.64
N LEU A 9 -15.43 -1.93 9.48
CA LEU A 9 -14.17 -1.17 9.55
C LEU A 9 -13.00 -2.01 10.10
N PHE A 10 -13.31 -3.11 10.78
CA PHE A 10 -12.34 -3.99 11.43
C PHE A 10 -12.26 -5.37 10.74
N ALA A 11 -12.81 -5.49 9.53
CA ALA A 11 -12.71 -6.74 8.77
C ALA A 11 -11.25 -7.15 8.58
N GLU A 12 -10.95 -8.43 8.79
CA GLU A 12 -9.60 -9.03 8.72
C GLU A 12 -8.55 -8.46 9.72
N MET A 13 -8.94 -7.55 10.62
CA MET A 13 -8.06 -6.98 11.65
C MET A 13 -8.09 -7.84 12.93
N LEU A 14 -7.00 -8.56 13.18
CA LEU A 14 -6.86 -9.43 14.36
C LEU A 14 -6.09 -8.79 15.51
N ARG A 15 -5.30 -7.75 15.23
CA ARG A 15 -4.44 -7.07 16.19
C ARG A 15 -4.45 -5.56 15.92
N LEU A 16 -4.30 -4.77 16.98
CA LEU A 16 -4.13 -3.32 16.89
C LEU A 16 -2.76 -2.93 17.46
N ARG A 17 -2.00 -2.11 16.73
CA ARG A 17 -0.74 -1.52 17.22
C ARG A 17 -1.02 -0.11 17.74
N ILE A 18 -1.58 -0.02 18.94
CA ILE A 18 -2.05 1.25 19.51
C ILE A 18 -1.01 2.37 19.46
N GLY A 19 0.27 2.07 19.71
CA GLY A 19 1.36 3.04 19.59
C GLY A 19 1.50 3.64 18.18
N LEU A 20 1.47 2.80 17.14
CA LEU A 20 1.52 3.29 15.75
C LEU A 20 0.25 4.04 15.36
N ILE A 21 -0.91 3.62 15.88
CA ILE A 21 -2.18 4.33 15.66
C ILE A 21 -2.10 5.74 16.23
N ILE A 22 -1.61 5.89 17.46
CA ILE A 22 -1.40 7.20 18.11
C ILE A 22 -0.39 8.04 17.31
N GLN A 23 0.71 7.45 16.87
CA GLN A 23 1.72 8.15 16.06
C GLN A 23 1.12 8.65 14.74
N VAL A 24 0.29 7.85 14.08
CA VAL A 24 -0.41 8.24 12.86
C VAL A 24 -1.45 9.33 13.15
N MET A 25 -2.18 9.26 14.27
CA MET A 25 -3.07 10.34 14.71
C MET A 25 -2.32 11.66 14.89
N ALA A 26 -1.17 11.64 15.57
CA ALA A 26 -0.36 12.84 15.77
C ALA A 26 0.21 13.38 14.45
N THR A 27 0.73 12.51 13.58
CA THR A 27 1.24 12.89 12.26
C THR A 27 0.15 13.52 11.40
N GLU A 28 -1.08 13.00 11.51
CA GLU A 28 -2.22 13.49 10.75
C GLU A 28 -2.71 14.86 11.24
N LEU A 29 -2.66 15.09 12.55
CA LEU A 29 -2.91 16.42 13.13
C LEU A 29 -1.82 17.42 12.74
N ALA A 30 -0.54 17.02 12.79
CA ALA A 30 0.58 17.88 12.37
C ALA A 30 0.39 18.36 10.94
N ARG A 31 0.04 17.44 10.04
CA ARG A 31 -0.22 17.73 8.63
C ARG A 31 -1.43 18.64 8.46
N SER A 32 -2.54 18.33 9.13
CA SER A 32 -3.79 19.06 8.93
C SER A 32 -3.76 20.46 9.54
N LEU A 33 -3.06 20.64 10.67
CA LEU A 33 -2.90 21.93 11.35
C LEU A 33 -1.66 22.71 10.89
N ASN A 34 -0.88 22.14 9.97
CA ASN A 34 0.42 22.65 9.52
C ASN A 34 1.32 23.08 10.69
N CYS A 35 1.45 22.21 11.69
CA CYS A 35 2.21 22.46 12.91
C CYS A 35 3.33 21.44 13.12
N SER A 36 4.23 21.73 14.07
CA SER A 36 5.30 20.80 14.43
C SER A 36 4.75 19.50 15.03
N GLY A 37 5.54 18.43 15.00
CA GLY A 37 5.15 17.15 15.58
C GLY A 37 4.89 17.24 17.09
N GLU A 38 5.68 18.05 17.80
CA GLU A 38 5.51 18.29 19.25
C GLU A 38 4.18 18.98 19.55
N GLU A 39 3.85 20.07 18.81
CA GLU A 39 2.57 20.77 18.93
C GLU A 39 1.38 19.86 18.58
N ALA A 40 1.54 18.97 17.61
CA ALA A 40 0.50 18.03 17.21
C ALA A 40 0.27 16.95 18.29
N SER A 41 1.34 16.47 18.93
CA SER A 41 1.24 15.54 20.06
C SER A 41 0.57 16.20 21.28
N GLU A 42 0.90 17.46 21.58
CA GLU A 42 0.22 18.22 22.63
C GLU A 42 -1.26 18.44 22.28
N SER A 43 -1.55 18.83 21.03
CA SER A 43 -2.92 18.98 20.52
C SER A 43 -3.72 17.68 20.65
N LEU A 44 -3.10 16.54 20.34
CA LEU A 44 -3.70 15.20 20.46
C LEU A 44 -4.05 14.87 21.92
N MET A 45 -3.15 15.18 22.86
CA MET A 45 -3.37 14.96 24.30
C MET A 45 -4.48 15.83 24.86
N ASN A 46 -4.74 16.99 24.25
CA ASN A 46 -5.77 17.94 24.66
C ASN A 46 -7.12 17.75 23.94
N LEU A 47 -7.27 16.74 23.06
CA LEU A 47 -8.55 16.47 22.40
C LEU A 47 -9.61 15.98 23.37
N SER A 48 -10.86 16.40 23.14
CA SER A 48 -12.00 15.81 23.84
C SER A 48 -12.17 14.33 23.46
N PRO A 49 -12.80 13.49 24.29
CA PRO A 49 -13.10 12.10 23.95
C PRO A 49 -13.91 11.96 22.64
N PHE A 50 -14.72 12.97 22.30
CA PHE A 50 -15.49 13.01 21.06
C PHE A 50 -14.59 13.25 19.84
N ASP A 51 -13.68 14.22 19.92
CA ASP A 51 -12.77 14.55 18.81
C ASP A 51 -11.75 13.44 18.58
N MET A 52 -11.23 12.84 19.66
CA MET A 52 -10.36 11.66 19.57
C MET A 52 -11.06 10.49 18.88
N LYS A 53 -12.34 10.25 19.22
CA LYS A 53 -13.16 9.24 18.58
C LYS A 53 -13.35 9.54 17.08
N ASN A 54 -13.63 10.79 16.72
CA ASN A 54 -13.82 11.18 15.33
C ASN A 54 -12.52 11.04 14.54
N LEU A 55 -11.38 11.49 15.07
CA LEU A 55 -10.08 11.33 14.44
C LEU A 55 -9.77 9.86 14.16
N LEU A 56 -10.00 8.99 15.16
CA LEU A 56 -9.81 7.55 15.00
C LEU A 56 -10.75 6.96 13.94
N HIS A 57 -12.01 7.39 13.89
CA HIS A 57 -12.96 6.94 12.88
C HIS A 57 -12.52 7.31 11.45
N HIS A 58 -11.98 8.52 11.25
CA HIS A 58 -11.49 8.92 9.93
C HIS A 58 -10.26 8.11 9.50
N ILE A 59 -9.32 7.86 10.42
CA ILE A 59 -8.15 7.00 10.18
C ILE A 59 -8.55 5.56 9.85
N LEU A 60 -9.49 5.00 10.61
CA LEU A 60 -9.98 3.63 10.40
C LEU A 60 -10.80 3.50 9.11
N SER A 61 -11.64 4.48 8.79
CA SER A 61 -12.40 4.48 7.53
C SER A 61 -11.53 4.78 6.32
N GLY A 62 -10.37 5.42 6.53
CA GLY A 62 -9.46 5.83 5.47
C GLY A 62 -10.08 6.83 4.50
N LYS A 63 -11.09 7.57 4.97
CA LYS A 63 -11.65 8.75 4.30
C LYS A 63 -10.74 9.94 4.56
N GLU A 64 -10.60 10.82 3.57
CA GLU A 64 -9.95 12.11 3.79
C GLU A 64 -10.80 12.98 4.72
N PHE A 65 -10.15 13.78 5.56
CA PHE A 65 -10.81 14.66 6.52
C PHE A 65 -10.01 15.94 6.72
N GLY A 66 -10.71 17.02 7.02
CA GLY A 66 -10.13 18.33 7.33
C GLY A 66 -10.09 18.53 8.84
N VAL A 67 -9.02 19.16 9.32
CA VAL A 67 -8.91 19.59 10.71
C VAL A 67 -8.63 21.09 10.69
N GLU A 68 -9.47 21.87 11.35
CA GLU A 68 -9.29 23.32 11.48
C GLU A 68 -9.16 23.72 12.95
N ARG A 69 -8.31 24.73 13.22
CA ARG A 69 -8.27 25.40 14.53
C ARG A 69 -9.40 26.44 14.56
N SER A 70 -10.41 26.22 15.39
CA SER A 70 -11.44 27.22 15.66
C SER A 70 -10.89 28.26 16.64
N MET A 71 -10.50 29.43 16.14
CA MET A 71 -10.26 30.60 16.97
C MET A 71 -11.62 31.25 17.27
N ARG A 72 -12.14 31.07 18.48
CA ARG A 72 -13.27 31.90 18.95
C ARG A 72 -12.76 33.29 19.31
N PRO A 73 -13.43 34.38 18.89
CA PRO A 73 -13.06 35.73 19.31
C PRO A 73 -13.15 35.87 20.83
N LEU A 74 -12.17 36.62 21.34
CA LEU A 74 -11.78 36.86 22.72
C LEU A 74 -12.96 37.33 23.61
N ASP A 75 -13.22 36.60 24.71
CA ASP A 75 -13.80 37.12 25.96
C ASP A 75 -13.72 36.04 27.06
N SER A 76 -12.52 35.60 27.43
CA SER A 76 -12.18 35.01 28.75
C SER A 76 -10.77 34.41 28.74
N SER A 77 -9.98 34.69 29.77
CA SER A 77 -8.55 34.43 29.92
C SER A 77 -8.14 32.96 30.15
N THR A 78 -8.89 32.01 29.59
CA THR A 78 -8.54 30.57 29.58
C THR A 78 -9.35 29.87 28.49
N SER A 79 -8.84 29.80 27.27
CA SER A 79 -9.37 28.84 26.29
C SER A 79 -8.23 28.22 25.48
N SER A 80 -8.00 26.93 25.68
CA SER A 80 -7.22 26.12 24.75
C SER A 80 -7.87 26.18 23.35
N PRO A 81 -7.09 26.19 22.27
CA PRO A 81 -7.63 26.23 20.92
C PRO A 81 -8.56 25.04 20.69
N ALA A 82 -9.80 25.29 20.26
CA ALA A 82 -10.75 24.23 19.96
C ALA A 82 -10.45 23.66 18.55
N ILE A 83 -10.19 22.36 18.46
CA ILE A 83 -9.95 21.67 17.19
C ILE A 83 -11.28 21.13 16.67
N SER A 84 -11.68 21.51 15.46
CA SER A 84 -12.87 20.98 14.79
C SER A 84 -12.46 20.05 13.65
N ILE A 85 -12.97 18.81 13.67
CA ILE A 85 -12.73 17.78 12.66
C ILE A 85 -13.97 17.68 11.76
N HIS A 86 -13.82 17.96 10.47
CA HIS A 86 -14.89 17.90 9.48
C HIS A 86 -14.59 16.88 8.38
N GLU A 87 -15.63 16.17 7.92
CA GLU A 87 -15.54 15.29 6.75
C GLU A 87 -15.40 16.16 5.49
N VAL A 88 -14.39 15.88 4.66
CA VAL A 88 -14.21 16.56 3.36
C VAL A 88 -14.68 15.60 2.28
N ASP A 89 -15.60 16.06 1.42
CA ASP A 89 -16.21 15.24 0.38
C ASP A 89 -15.18 14.64 -0.59
N HIS A 90 -15.52 13.45 -1.09
CA HIS A 90 -14.67 12.45 -1.70
C HIS A 90 -13.73 12.94 -2.82
N THR A 91 -12.43 12.95 -2.53
CA THR A 91 -11.37 12.97 -3.56
C THR A 91 -10.41 11.79 -3.40
N GLY A 92 -10.89 10.57 -3.69
CA GLY A 92 -10.01 9.50 -4.21
C GLY A 92 -10.02 8.14 -3.51
N ALA A 93 -10.00 7.10 -4.37
CA ALA A 93 -9.40 5.76 -4.19
C ALA A 93 -10.03 4.73 -3.23
N THR A 94 -11.34 4.46 -3.33
CA THR A 94 -11.93 3.19 -2.83
C THR A 94 -12.19 2.13 -3.92
N LYS A 95 -11.78 2.37 -5.18
CA LYS A 95 -11.97 1.44 -6.31
C LYS A 95 -10.70 0.70 -6.76
N THR A 96 -9.73 0.49 -5.87
CA THR A 96 -8.44 -0.11 -6.23
C THR A 96 -8.45 -1.64 -6.26
N GLU A 97 -9.44 -2.30 -5.63
CA GLU A 97 -9.36 -3.74 -5.37
C GLU A 97 -9.71 -4.65 -6.58
N ARG A 98 -10.46 -4.15 -7.57
CA ARG A 98 -11.01 -5.03 -8.64
C ARG A 98 -10.44 -4.86 -10.04
N SER A 99 -9.95 -3.67 -10.40
CA SER A 99 -9.42 -3.43 -11.76
C SER A 99 -7.94 -3.76 -11.93
N GLY A 100 -7.13 -3.63 -10.88
CA GLY A 100 -5.70 -3.95 -10.94
C GLY A 100 -5.44 -5.44 -11.14
N ILE A 101 -6.02 -6.27 -10.26
CA ILE A 101 -5.75 -7.71 -10.20
C ILE A 101 -6.17 -8.47 -11.48
N THR A 102 -7.29 -8.08 -12.11
CA THR A 102 -7.74 -8.74 -13.35
C THR A 102 -6.83 -8.44 -14.55
N ARG A 103 -6.29 -7.22 -14.63
CA ARG A 103 -5.30 -6.84 -15.65
C ARG A 103 -3.94 -7.54 -15.41
N LEU A 104 -3.50 -7.62 -14.15
CA LEU A 104 -2.28 -8.36 -13.77
C LEU A 104 -2.37 -9.84 -14.18
N LYS A 105 -3.55 -10.45 -13.99
CA LYS A 105 -3.82 -11.83 -14.42
C LYS A 105 -3.68 -12.03 -15.93
N SER A 106 -4.09 -11.06 -16.76
CA SER A 106 -3.93 -11.16 -18.22
C SER A 106 -2.48 -10.97 -18.68
N GLU A 107 -1.75 -10.01 -18.12
CA GLU A 107 -0.34 -9.75 -18.47
C GLU A 107 0.55 -10.96 -18.10
N MET A 108 0.25 -11.63 -16.98
CA MET A 108 1.02 -12.79 -16.53
C MET A 108 0.68 -14.10 -17.26
N LYS A 109 -0.55 -14.28 -17.73
CA LYS A 109 -0.91 -15.43 -18.60
C LYS A 109 -0.06 -15.45 -19.88
N GLN A 110 0.25 -14.28 -20.43
CA GLN A 110 1.14 -14.17 -21.59
C GLN A 110 2.58 -14.58 -21.24
N PHE A 111 3.05 -14.33 -20.01
CA PHE A 111 4.38 -14.73 -19.55
C PHE A 111 4.51 -16.24 -19.25
N PHE A 112 3.56 -16.85 -18.54
CA PHE A 112 3.66 -18.27 -18.16
C PHE A 112 3.28 -19.26 -19.27
N TYR A 113 2.44 -18.84 -20.24
CA TYR A 113 1.97 -19.71 -21.33
C TYR A 113 2.49 -19.30 -22.73
N GLY A 114 3.23 -18.19 -22.85
CA GLY A 114 3.79 -17.71 -24.11
C GLY A 114 5.26 -18.09 -24.30
N GLY A 115 5.51 -19.28 -24.82
CA GLY A 115 6.85 -19.69 -25.28
C GLY A 115 7.27 -18.97 -26.56
N HIS A 116 8.36 -18.21 -26.47
CA HIS A 116 9.22 -17.64 -27.53
C HIS A 116 8.65 -16.72 -28.64
N SER A 117 9.47 -15.69 -28.94
CA SER A 117 9.40 -14.65 -29.98
C SER A 117 8.52 -13.45 -29.61
N THR A 118 9.09 -12.26 -29.41
CA THR A 118 9.42 -11.39 -30.55
C THR A 118 10.44 -10.31 -30.17
N SER A 119 11.54 -10.26 -30.91
CA SER A 119 12.17 -8.98 -31.23
C SER A 119 11.23 -8.24 -32.20
N SER A 120 10.64 -7.13 -31.78
CA SER A 120 10.07 -6.16 -32.72
C SER A 120 10.15 -4.75 -32.15
N SER A 121 11.16 -4.03 -32.64
CA SER A 121 11.15 -2.61 -32.97
C SER A 121 9.88 -1.84 -32.57
N MET A 122 9.94 -1.10 -31.47
CA MET A 122 8.96 -0.06 -31.16
C MET A 122 9.23 1.18 -32.02
N HIS A 123 8.67 1.21 -33.23
CA HIS A 123 8.42 2.47 -33.93
C HIS A 123 6.95 2.86 -33.75
N SER A 124 6.78 3.98 -33.04
CA SER A 124 5.72 4.99 -33.12
C SER A 124 4.40 4.60 -33.82
N SER A 125 3.33 4.55 -33.02
CA SER A 125 1.97 4.86 -33.50
C SER A 125 1.29 5.86 -32.55
N ARG A 126 1.19 7.07 -33.09
CA ARG A 126 0.39 8.25 -32.74
C ARG A 126 -0.76 8.04 -31.73
N SER A 127 -0.74 8.89 -30.70
CA SER A 127 -1.86 9.70 -30.21
C SER A 127 -3.26 9.05 -30.22
N MET A 128 -3.57 8.33 -29.15
CA MET A 128 -4.94 8.22 -28.63
C MET A 128 -5.01 9.01 -27.33
N ARG A 129 -5.67 10.17 -27.37
CA ARG A 129 -6.01 10.97 -26.20
C ARG A 129 -6.93 10.12 -25.32
N CYS A 130 -6.43 9.61 -24.20
CA CYS A 130 -7.30 9.11 -23.15
C CYS A 130 -7.84 10.31 -22.37
N SER A 131 -9.14 10.51 -22.46
CA SER A 131 -9.90 11.56 -21.80
C SER A 131 -9.65 11.54 -20.28
N SER A 132 -9.13 12.64 -19.76
CA SER A 132 -9.16 12.96 -18.33
C SER A 132 -10.58 12.88 -17.80
N PRO A 133 -10.82 12.41 -16.57
CA PRO A 133 -12.13 12.55 -15.94
C PRO A 133 -12.42 14.05 -15.73
N SER A 134 -13.57 14.49 -16.22
CA SER A 134 -14.05 15.88 -16.20
C SER A 134 -14.11 16.45 -14.78
N SER A 135 -13.53 17.64 -14.59
CA SER A 135 -13.68 18.48 -13.40
C SER A 135 -15.11 19.04 -13.29
N PRO A 136 -15.67 19.23 -12.07
CA PRO A 136 -16.83 20.09 -11.89
C PRO A 136 -16.38 21.56 -11.90
N THR A 137 -17.04 22.37 -12.72
CA THR A 137 -16.87 23.81 -12.85
C THR A 137 -17.26 24.51 -11.54
N SER A 138 -16.32 25.18 -10.88
CA SER A 138 -16.60 26.24 -9.91
C SER A 138 -16.44 27.57 -10.63
N THR A 139 -17.52 28.33 -10.75
CA THR A 139 -17.52 29.68 -11.31
C THR A 139 -16.76 30.64 -10.41
N SER A 140 -15.66 31.22 -10.90
CA SER A 140 -15.12 32.50 -10.40
C SER A 140 -14.33 33.18 -11.52
N SER A 141 -14.80 34.33 -11.94
CA SER A 141 -14.28 35.20 -12.99
C SER A 141 -12.97 35.92 -12.62
N LEU A 142 -12.00 35.89 -13.55
CA LEU A 142 -10.99 36.90 -13.97
C LEU A 142 -10.46 37.89 -12.89
N THR A 143 -9.15 38.01 -12.65
CA THR A 143 -8.15 38.68 -13.53
C THR A 143 -6.71 38.37 -13.08
N GLY A 144 -5.73 38.43 -14.00
CA GLY A 144 -4.32 38.72 -13.67
C GLY A 144 -3.29 37.61 -13.90
N SER A 145 -2.55 37.74 -15.00
CA SER A 145 -1.42 36.94 -15.47
C SER A 145 -0.25 36.77 -14.48
N VAL A 146 0.42 35.60 -14.55
CA VAL A 146 1.89 35.32 -14.58
C VAL A 146 2.27 34.10 -13.73
N GLY A 147 2.80 33.04 -14.39
CA GLY A 147 3.61 31.97 -13.80
C GLY A 147 2.87 30.67 -13.45
N HIS A 148 2.77 29.73 -14.40
CA HIS A 148 2.39 28.35 -14.10
C HIS A 148 3.53 27.64 -13.36
N SER A 149 3.56 27.74 -12.03
CA SER A 149 4.12 26.68 -11.21
C SER A 149 3.11 25.53 -11.25
N ILE A 150 3.47 24.40 -11.84
CA ILE A 150 2.67 23.18 -11.72
C ILE A 150 2.58 22.88 -10.21
N SER A 151 1.38 22.94 -9.63
CA SER A 151 1.15 22.60 -8.23
C SER A 151 1.36 21.08 -8.05
N TRP A 152 2.60 20.69 -7.77
CA TRP A 152 2.99 19.32 -7.36
C TRP A 152 2.82 19.10 -5.85
N GLY A 153 2.37 20.12 -5.09
CA GLY A 153 2.37 20.10 -3.62
C GLY A 153 1.27 19.26 -2.96
N ASP A 154 0.09 19.13 -3.57
CA ASP A 154 -1.08 18.55 -2.89
C ASP A 154 -1.26 17.03 -3.08
N ARG A 155 -0.45 16.38 -3.92
CA ARG A 155 -0.59 14.93 -4.23
C ARG A 155 0.58 14.06 -3.77
N GLN A 156 1.70 14.67 -3.37
CA GLN A 156 2.87 13.93 -2.88
C GLN A 156 2.60 13.41 -1.47
N GLY A 157 2.94 12.15 -1.21
CA GLY A 157 2.78 11.48 0.08
C GLY A 157 1.43 10.80 0.30
N GLN A 158 0.48 10.86 -0.64
CA GLN A 158 -0.87 10.31 -0.44
C GLN A 158 -0.84 8.78 -0.26
N TRP A 159 -0.06 8.06 -1.07
CA TRP A 159 -0.01 6.60 -1.01
C TRP A 159 0.89 6.13 0.12
N LEU A 160 2.00 6.83 0.37
CA LEU A 160 2.84 6.57 1.54
C LEU A 160 1.99 6.69 2.81
N ARG A 161 1.25 7.80 2.96
CA ARG A 161 0.30 8.02 4.06
C ARG A 161 -0.70 6.87 4.17
N ARG A 162 -1.32 6.45 3.06
CA ARG A 162 -2.29 5.34 3.07
C ARG A 162 -1.67 4.05 3.56
N ARG A 163 -0.44 3.74 3.12
CA ARG A 163 0.30 2.57 3.57
C ARG A 163 0.67 2.66 5.06
N ARG A 164 1.05 3.84 5.57
CA ARG A 164 1.28 4.05 7.01
C ARG A 164 0.02 3.73 7.82
N LEU A 165 -1.12 4.26 7.38
CA LEU A 165 -2.43 4.06 8.01
C LEU A 165 -2.80 2.58 8.03
N ASP A 166 -2.79 1.93 6.87
CA ASP A 166 -3.18 0.53 6.72
C ASP A 166 -2.21 -0.39 7.47
N GLY A 167 -0.90 -0.11 7.42
CA GLY A 167 0.13 -0.85 8.15
C GLY A 167 0.03 -0.68 9.66
N ALA A 168 -0.27 0.52 10.17
CA ALA A 168 -0.37 0.79 11.60
C ALA A 168 -1.55 0.04 12.25
N ILE A 169 -2.63 -0.17 11.50
CA ILE A 169 -3.78 -0.92 11.98
C ILE A 169 -3.78 -2.39 11.53
N ASN A 170 -2.68 -2.88 10.95
CA ASN A 170 -2.53 -4.24 10.43
C ASN A 170 -3.63 -4.65 9.43
N ARG A 171 -4.14 -3.70 8.63
CA ARG A 171 -5.17 -3.95 7.64
C ARG A 171 -4.61 -4.75 6.47
N VAL A 172 -5.39 -5.74 6.04
CA VAL A 172 -5.12 -6.58 4.86
C VAL A 172 -6.39 -6.71 4.02
N PRO A 173 -6.28 -7.02 2.71
CA PRO A 173 -7.46 -7.21 1.86
C PRO A 173 -8.34 -8.38 2.27
N VAL A 174 -9.59 -8.37 1.82
CA VAL A 174 -10.54 -9.43 2.15
C VAL A 174 -10.08 -10.77 1.58
N GLY A 175 -10.17 -11.79 2.42
CA GLY A 175 -9.75 -13.15 2.08
C GLY A 175 -8.23 -13.34 2.06
N PHE A 176 -7.46 -12.41 2.64
CA PHE A 176 -5.99 -12.44 2.63
C PHE A 176 -5.43 -13.74 3.23
N TYR A 177 -5.90 -14.16 4.41
CA TYR A 177 -5.38 -15.37 5.05
C TYR A 177 -5.69 -16.62 4.22
N GLN A 178 -6.89 -16.73 3.66
CA GLN A 178 -7.25 -17.85 2.77
C GLN A 178 -6.40 -17.88 1.50
N LYS A 179 -5.97 -16.71 1.01
CA LYS A 179 -5.04 -16.60 -0.12
C LYS A 179 -3.64 -17.05 0.28
N VAL A 180 -3.13 -16.64 1.45
CA VAL A 180 -1.84 -17.12 2.00
C VAL A 180 -1.84 -18.64 2.16
N TRP A 181 -2.93 -19.21 2.67
CA TRP A 181 -3.11 -20.66 2.76
C TRP A 181 -2.86 -21.35 1.41
N LYS A 182 -3.51 -20.86 0.35
CA LYS A 182 -3.36 -21.42 -1.00
C LYS A 182 -1.93 -21.30 -1.54
N ILE A 183 -1.22 -20.22 -1.19
CA ILE A 183 0.19 -20.05 -1.58
C ILE A 183 1.05 -21.11 -0.88
N LEU A 184 0.87 -21.33 0.42
CA LEU A 184 1.63 -22.32 1.18
C LEU A 184 1.44 -23.76 0.68
N GLN A 185 0.31 -24.06 0.02
CA GLN A 185 0.11 -25.35 -0.64
C GLN A 185 0.99 -25.56 -1.88
N LYS A 186 1.66 -24.50 -2.37
CA LYS A 186 2.48 -24.51 -3.59
C LYS A 186 3.99 -24.36 -3.33
N CYS A 187 4.43 -24.12 -2.09
CA CYS A 187 5.84 -23.95 -1.73
C CYS A 187 6.17 -24.63 -0.38
N HIS A 188 7.43 -24.61 0.08
CA HIS A 188 7.79 -25.11 1.41
C HIS A 188 7.52 -24.10 2.53
N GLY A 189 7.34 -22.82 2.19
CA GLY A 189 7.00 -21.77 3.14
C GLY A 189 7.17 -20.37 2.56
N LEU A 190 6.69 -19.38 3.32
CA LEU A 190 6.91 -17.96 3.07
C LEU A 190 7.86 -17.42 4.14
N SER A 191 8.95 -16.78 3.73
CA SER A 191 9.83 -16.05 4.63
C SER A 191 9.53 -14.55 4.55
N ILE A 192 9.34 -13.94 5.71
CA ILE A 192 9.08 -12.50 5.86
C ILE A 192 10.00 -12.02 6.98
N ASP A 193 10.94 -11.14 6.64
CA ASP A 193 11.89 -10.57 7.61
C ASP A 193 12.66 -11.65 8.39
N GLY A 194 13.07 -12.71 7.68
CA GLY A 194 13.76 -13.87 8.27
C GLY A 194 12.88 -14.87 9.03
N TYR A 195 11.63 -14.52 9.35
CA TYR A 195 10.67 -15.44 9.96
C TYR A 195 9.97 -16.29 8.91
N VAL A 196 9.90 -17.60 9.13
CA VAL A 196 9.33 -18.54 8.17
C VAL A 196 7.95 -18.99 8.62
N LEU A 197 6.98 -18.84 7.73
CA LEU A 197 5.68 -19.47 7.78
C LEU A 197 5.74 -20.77 6.95
N PRO A 198 5.89 -21.95 7.58
CA PRO A 198 6.11 -23.21 6.86
C PRO A 198 4.82 -23.73 6.22
N SER A 199 4.96 -24.50 5.14
CA SER A 199 3.80 -25.16 4.52
C SER A 199 3.19 -26.25 5.40
N SER A 200 3.92 -26.78 6.39
CA SER A 200 3.37 -27.72 7.38
C SER A 200 2.18 -27.15 8.14
N THR A 201 2.10 -25.83 8.32
CA THR A 201 0.95 -25.14 8.94
C THR A 201 -0.35 -25.48 8.20
N THR A 202 -0.31 -25.74 6.88
CA THR A 202 -1.52 -26.08 6.13
C THR A 202 -2.03 -27.49 6.41
N ARG A 203 -1.26 -28.33 7.12
CA ARG A 203 -1.68 -29.68 7.52
C ARG A 203 -2.27 -29.71 8.93
N GLU A 204 -1.95 -28.73 9.75
CA GLU A 204 -2.32 -28.67 11.17
C GLU A 204 -3.55 -27.78 11.46
N MET A 205 -3.92 -26.94 10.50
CA MET A 205 -4.98 -25.94 10.64
C MET A 205 -5.93 -25.99 9.44
N THR A 206 -6.85 -25.04 9.30
CA THR A 206 -7.61 -24.82 8.05
C THR A 206 -7.59 -23.35 7.61
N ALA A 207 -7.85 -23.10 6.33
CA ALA A 207 -7.78 -21.77 5.73
C ALA A 207 -8.70 -20.72 6.38
N CYS A 208 -9.80 -21.16 7.01
CA CYS A 208 -10.79 -20.30 7.65
C CYS A 208 -10.65 -20.24 9.18
N GLU A 209 -9.65 -20.92 9.76
CA GLU A 209 -9.43 -20.90 11.20
C GLU A 209 -8.71 -19.63 11.65
N ILE A 210 -9.19 -19.05 12.75
CA ILE A 210 -8.54 -17.91 13.41
C ILE A 210 -7.10 -18.25 13.80
N LYS A 211 -6.83 -19.50 14.21
CA LYS A 211 -5.48 -19.95 14.59
C LYS A 211 -4.47 -19.76 13.46
N PHE A 212 -4.86 -20.10 12.22
CA PHE A 212 -4.03 -19.88 11.05
C PHE A 212 -3.80 -18.39 10.81
N ALA A 213 -4.88 -17.61 10.81
CA ALA A 213 -4.81 -16.17 10.57
C ALA A 213 -3.93 -15.44 11.61
N VAL A 214 -4.04 -15.81 12.89
CA VAL A 214 -3.17 -15.31 13.97
C VAL A 214 -1.70 -15.70 13.76
N HIS A 215 -1.42 -16.90 13.24
CA HIS A 215 -0.05 -17.32 12.95
C HIS A 215 0.57 -16.51 11.81
N VAL A 216 -0.17 -16.32 10.70
CA VAL A 216 0.24 -15.44 9.59
C VAL A 216 0.48 -14.01 10.10
N GLU A 217 -0.44 -13.50 10.90
CA GLU A 217 -0.36 -12.16 11.47
C GLU A 217 0.85 -12.00 12.40
N SER A 218 1.17 -13.03 13.19
CA SER A 218 2.35 -13.03 14.05
C SER A 218 3.64 -12.88 13.25
N VAL A 219 3.75 -13.55 12.10
CA VAL A 219 4.91 -13.45 11.21
C VAL A 219 5.02 -12.03 10.61
N LEU A 220 3.93 -11.52 10.04
CA LEU A 220 3.88 -10.14 9.52
C LEU A 220 4.11 -9.08 10.60
N ASN A 221 3.82 -9.40 11.86
CA ASN A 221 3.95 -8.46 12.97
C ASN A 221 5.41 -8.24 13.41
N HIS A 222 6.37 -9.02 12.90
CA HIS A 222 7.79 -8.72 13.08
C HIS A 222 8.24 -7.47 12.33
N VAL A 223 7.54 -7.11 11.25
CA VAL A 223 7.85 -5.92 10.45
C VAL A 223 7.48 -4.65 11.23
N PRO A 224 8.45 -3.80 11.61
CA PRO A 224 8.17 -2.61 12.41
C PRO A 224 7.56 -1.47 11.59
N GLN A 225 8.07 -1.22 10.39
CA GLN A 225 7.63 -0.12 9.54
C GLN A 225 6.28 -0.44 8.88
N PRO A 226 5.23 0.38 9.10
CA PRO A 226 3.88 0.07 8.61
C PRO A 226 3.79 0.13 7.08
N GLU A 227 4.46 1.07 6.44
CA GLU A 227 4.51 1.18 4.98
C GLU A 227 5.23 0.02 4.29
N TYR A 228 6.32 -0.49 4.88
CA TYR A 228 7.01 -1.69 4.40
C TYR A 228 6.15 -2.94 4.55
N ARG A 229 5.49 -3.08 5.71
CA ARG A 229 4.52 -4.15 5.94
C ARG A 229 3.45 -4.18 4.84
N GLN A 230 2.94 -3.02 4.40
CA GLN A 230 1.95 -2.98 3.33
C GLN A 230 2.52 -3.42 1.97
N LEU A 231 3.77 -3.05 1.63
CA LEU A 231 4.40 -3.58 0.42
C LEU A 231 4.57 -5.11 0.45
N LEU A 232 4.88 -5.69 1.62
CA LEU A 232 4.95 -7.14 1.78
C LEU A 232 3.56 -7.79 1.61
N VAL A 233 2.50 -7.17 2.14
CA VAL A 233 1.11 -7.61 1.92
C VAL A 233 0.74 -7.55 0.43
N GLU A 234 1.08 -6.46 -0.26
CA GLU A 234 0.91 -6.33 -1.71
C GLU A 234 1.69 -7.42 -2.48
N ALA A 235 2.93 -7.71 -2.11
CA ALA A 235 3.74 -8.76 -2.72
C ALA A 235 3.12 -10.15 -2.53
N ILE A 236 2.64 -10.46 -1.32
CA ILE A 236 1.92 -11.70 -1.02
C ILE A 236 0.64 -11.82 -1.86
N LEU A 237 -0.07 -10.72 -2.08
CA LEU A 237 -1.24 -10.70 -2.96
C LEU A 237 -0.87 -11.02 -4.41
N VAL A 238 0.24 -10.50 -4.92
CA VAL A 238 0.74 -10.87 -6.25
C VAL A 238 1.14 -12.36 -6.29
N LEU A 239 1.75 -12.88 -5.22
CA LEU A 239 2.07 -14.31 -5.11
C LEU A 239 0.84 -15.22 -5.14
N THR A 240 -0.37 -14.72 -4.91
CA THR A 240 -1.60 -15.53 -5.06
C THR A 240 -1.79 -16.06 -6.48
N LEU A 241 -1.16 -15.43 -7.48
CA LEU A 241 -1.09 -15.94 -8.85
C LEU A 241 -0.49 -17.37 -8.90
N LEU A 242 0.38 -17.74 -7.96
CA LEU A 242 0.90 -19.11 -7.83
C LEU A 242 -0.18 -20.16 -7.62
N SER A 243 -1.26 -19.80 -6.93
CA SER A 243 -2.36 -20.73 -6.69
C SER A 243 -3.09 -21.11 -7.99
N GLU A 244 -2.93 -20.33 -9.05
CA GLU A 244 -3.51 -20.62 -10.37
C GLU A 244 -2.59 -21.44 -11.28
N ILE A 245 -1.31 -21.64 -10.89
CA ILE A 245 -0.36 -22.43 -11.68
C ILE A 245 -0.64 -23.93 -11.49
N ASP A 246 -0.75 -24.65 -12.59
CA ASP A 246 -0.99 -26.10 -12.63
C ASP A 246 0.31 -26.90 -12.40
N VAL A 247 0.96 -26.63 -11.27
CA VAL A 247 2.13 -27.37 -10.78
C VAL A 247 1.87 -27.78 -9.34
N ASN A 248 2.23 -29.01 -8.98
CA ASN A 248 1.98 -29.57 -7.65
C ASN A 248 2.70 -28.79 -6.53
N SER A 249 3.95 -28.42 -6.76
CA SER A 249 4.74 -27.56 -5.89
C SER A 249 5.87 -26.93 -6.69
N ILE A 250 6.15 -25.66 -6.42
CA ILE A 250 7.29 -24.91 -6.97
C ILE A 250 8.53 -25.15 -6.10
N GLY A 251 8.35 -25.77 -4.92
CA GLY A 251 9.42 -25.98 -3.96
C GLY A 251 9.92 -24.66 -3.35
N GLY A 252 11.07 -24.72 -2.70
CA GLY A 252 11.72 -23.58 -2.02
C GLY A 252 10.94 -22.91 -0.89
N ILE A 253 11.64 -22.06 -0.14
CA ILE A 253 11.04 -21.03 0.70
C ILE A 253 11.03 -19.75 -0.12
N ILE A 254 9.88 -19.09 -0.22
CA ILE A 254 9.73 -17.84 -0.98
C ILE A 254 10.02 -16.69 -0.02
N HIS A 255 11.08 -15.92 -0.31
CA HIS A 255 11.47 -14.74 0.47
C HIS A 255 10.72 -13.51 -0.05
N VAL A 256 9.74 -13.05 0.72
CA VAL A 256 8.84 -11.95 0.32
C VAL A 256 9.58 -10.61 0.34
N ASP A 257 10.47 -10.39 1.30
CA ASP A 257 11.36 -9.23 1.37
C ASP A 257 12.20 -9.06 0.10
N ARG A 258 12.88 -10.14 -0.36
CA ARG A 258 13.67 -10.14 -1.60
C ARG A 258 12.82 -9.75 -2.83
N ILE A 259 11.57 -10.19 -2.92
CA ILE A 259 10.66 -9.80 -4.01
C ILE A 259 10.38 -8.29 -3.97
N VAL A 260 10.11 -7.72 -2.80
CA VAL A 260 9.88 -6.27 -2.64
C VAL A 260 11.13 -5.48 -3.03
N HIS A 261 12.33 -5.94 -2.67
CA HIS A 261 13.58 -5.31 -3.07
C HIS A 261 13.81 -5.35 -4.58
N ILE A 262 13.57 -6.50 -5.23
CA ILE A 262 13.65 -6.60 -6.70
C ILE A 262 12.68 -5.61 -7.34
N ALA A 263 11.44 -5.50 -6.83
CA ALA A 263 10.46 -4.55 -7.35
C ALA A 263 10.91 -3.09 -7.18
N ASN A 264 11.48 -2.76 -6.03
CA ASN A 264 12.06 -1.45 -5.73
C ASN A 264 13.21 -1.10 -6.68
N ASP A 265 14.09 -2.06 -6.97
CA ASP A 265 15.21 -1.87 -7.90
C ASP A 265 14.73 -1.68 -9.35
N LEU A 266 13.74 -2.47 -9.79
CA LEU A 266 13.11 -2.33 -11.10
C LEU A 266 12.43 -0.95 -11.23
N PHE A 267 11.73 -0.51 -10.19
CA PHE A 267 11.15 0.84 -10.13
C PHE A 267 12.23 1.90 -10.30
N LEU A 268 13.31 1.81 -9.54
CA LEU A 268 14.39 2.77 -9.59
C LEU A 268 15.05 2.83 -10.97
N GLN A 269 15.34 1.67 -11.58
CA GLN A 269 15.93 1.59 -12.91
C GLN A 269 15.06 2.28 -13.95
N GLU A 270 13.74 2.06 -13.89
CA GLU A 270 12.77 2.70 -14.78
C GLU A 270 12.65 4.22 -14.53
N GLN A 271 12.71 4.67 -13.27
CA GLN A 271 12.75 6.11 -12.99
C GLN A 271 14.04 6.79 -13.49
N LYS A 272 15.20 6.12 -13.31
CA LYS A 272 16.49 6.63 -13.80
C LYS A 272 16.51 6.75 -15.33
N SER A 273 15.93 5.78 -16.06
CA SER A 273 15.87 5.86 -17.52
C SER A 273 14.97 6.99 -18.03
N LEU A 274 13.99 7.42 -17.22
CA LEU A 274 13.12 8.56 -17.50
C LEU A 274 13.73 9.92 -17.07
N GLY A 275 14.97 9.94 -16.58
CA GLY A 275 15.69 11.16 -16.22
C GLY A 275 15.41 11.68 -14.80
N ALA A 276 15.02 10.80 -13.86
CA ALA A 276 14.87 11.16 -12.45
C ALA A 276 16.19 11.72 -11.86
N VAL A 277 16.09 12.84 -11.17
CA VAL A 277 17.22 13.55 -10.52
C VAL A 277 17.48 13.00 -9.11
N ASP A 278 18.64 13.28 -8.51
CA ASP A 278 19.12 12.70 -7.25
C ASP A 278 18.13 12.76 -6.06
N GLY A 279 17.18 13.70 -6.05
CA GLY A 279 16.10 13.73 -5.05
C GLY A 279 15.21 12.48 -5.03
N PHE A 280 15.17 11.69 -6.10
CA PHE A 280 14.44 10.41 -6.17
C PHE A 280 15.12 9.26 -5.38
N LEU A 281 16.35 9.48 -4.89
CA LEU A 281 17.19 8.44 -4.30
C LEU A 281 17.12 8.40 -2.76
N GLU A 282 16.19 9.11 -2.14
CA GLU A 282 16.02 9.02 -0.69
C GLU A 282 15.45 7.64 -0.31
N GLN A 283 16.22 6.90 0.48
CA GLN A 283 15.95 5.54 0.90
C GLN A 283 15.68 5.50 2.40
N ASP A 284 14.69 4.72 2.80
CA ASP A 284 14.50 4.37 4.21
C ASP A 284 15.68 3.50 4.66
N VAL A 285 16.46 4.01 5.62
CA VAL A 285 17.66 3.34 6.15
C VAL A 285 17.33 2.00 6.80
N GLY A 286 16.13 1.85 7.38
CA GLY A 286 15.74 0.64 8.08
C GLY A 286 15.34 -0.50 7.15
N THR A 287 14.76 -0.17 5.99
CA THR A 287 14.15 -1.16 5.09
C THR A 287 14.82 -1.24 3.74
N GLY A 288 15.64 -0.25 3.37
CA GLY A 288 16.27 -0.19 2.07
C GLY A 288 15.31 0.11 0.90
N ILE A 289 14.12 0.64 1.16
CA ILE A 289 13.14 0.98 0.10
C ILE A 289 13.14 2.48 -0.16
N TYR A 290 13.01 2.89 -1.42
CA TYR A 290 12.93 4.31 -1.79
C TYR A 290 11.57 4.89 -1.39
N TYR A 291 11.57 6.11 -0.82
CA TYR A 291 10.32 6.77 -0.40
C TYR A 291 9.32 6.96 -1.55
N PHE A 292 9.80 7.19 -2.76
CA PHE A 292 8.95 7.29 -3.95
C PHE A 292 8.27 5.97 -4.31
N PHE A 293 8.89 4.82 -4.00
CA PHE A 293 8.23 3.54 -4.19
C PHE A 293 7.10 3.35 -3.16
N TYR A 294 7.34 3.76 -1.90
CA TYR A 294 6.28 3.82 -0.89
C TYR A 294 5.15 4.80 -1.22
N ASP A 295 5.40 5.81 -2.05
CA ASP A 295 4.38 6.77 -2.47
C ASP A 295 3.81 6.51 -3.87
N SER A 296 4.24 5.43 -4.52
CA SER A 296 3.67 5.05 -5.81
C SER A 296 2.29 4.41 -5.63
N ALA A 297 1.36 4.75 -6.53
CA ALA A 297 0.03 4.17 -6.55
C ALA A 297 0.10 2.63 -6.69
N PRO A 298 -0.84 1.86 -6.11
CA PRO A 298 -0.88 0.42 -6.34
C PRO A 298 -1.05 0.05 -7.82
N SER A 299 -1.83 0.83 -8.57
CA SER A 299 -2.16 0.58 -9.97
C SER A 299 -1.62 1.65 -10.90
N GLY A 300 -1.58 1.34 -12.20
CA GLY A 300 -1.03 2.20 -13.24
C GLY A 300 0.26 1.64 -13.83
N ALA A 301 0.76 2.24 -14.91
CA ALA A 301 1.96 1.74 -15.60
C ALA A 301 3.22 1.78 -14.71
N TYR A 302 3.28 2.74 -13.80
CA TYR A 302 4.38 2.91 -12.84
C TYR A 302 3.95 2.62 -11.39
N GLY A 303 2.86 1.87 -11.21
CA GLY A 303 2.35 1.53 -9.89
C GLY A 303 3.10 0.37 -9.23
N THR A 304 3.07 0.28 -7.91
CA THR A 304 3.80 -0.76 -7.14
C THR A 304 3.45 -2.17 -7.60
N MET A 305 2.18 -2.46 -7.89
CA MET A 305 1.76 -3.80 -8.30
C MET A 305 2.38 -4.22 -9.63
N THR A 306 2.67 -3.29 -10.55
CA THR A 306 3.34 -3.61 -11.82
C THR A 306 4.76 -4.11 -11.56
N TYR A 307 5.52 -3.44 -10.70
CA TYR A 307 6.88 -3.85 -10.37
C TYR A 307 6.92 -5.10 -9.50
N LEU A 308 6.00 -5.24 -8.54
CA LEU A 308 5.84 -6.47 -7.75
C LEU A 308 5.50 -7.66 -8.65
N THR A 309 4.69 -7.47 -9.69
CA THR A 309 4.38 -8.51 -10.68
C THR A 309 5.61 -8.90 -11.48
N LYS A 310 6.37 -7.91 -12.01
CA LYS A 310 7.64 -8.16 -12.71
C LYS A 310 8.66 -8.89 -11.80
N ALA A 311 8.73 -8.49 -10.54
CA ALA A 311 9.62 -9.08 -9.54
C ALA A 311 9.24 -10.52 -9.21
N VAL A 312 7.96 -10.80 -8.96
CA VAL A 312 7.45 -12.17 -8.73
C VAL A 312 7.73 -13.07 -9.92
N ALA A 313 7.48 -12.59 -11.15
CA ALA A 313 7.76 -13.36 -12.36
C ALA A 313 9.25 -13.73 -12.48
N SER A 314 10.13 -12.74 -12.26
CA SER A 314 11.58 -12.93 -12.33
C SER A 314 12.08 -13.86 -11.22
N TYR A 315 11.57 -13.68 -10.00
CA TYR A 315 11.95 -14.48 -8.83
C TYR A 315 11.54 -15.95 -8.99
N LEU A 316 10.34 -16.22 -9.50
CA LEU A 316 9.83 -17.58 -9.65
C LEU A 316 10.45 -18.34 -10.83
N HIS A 317 10.96 -17.63 -11.84
CA HIS A 317 11.71 -18.25 -12.91
C HIS A 317 12.97 -18.99 -12.40
N GLU A 318 13.52 -18.59 -11.25
CA GLU A 318 14.64 -19.32 -10.60
C GLU A 318 14.21 -20.70 -10.05
N PHE A 319 12.93 -20.91 -9.75
CA PHE A 319 12.41 -22.14 -9.13
C PHE A 319 11.74 -23.09 -10.12
N LEU A 320 11.27 -22.58 -11.25
CA LEU A 320 10.71 -23.43 -12.29
C LEU A 320 11.85 -24.18 -13.00
N PRO A 321 11.74 -25.50 -13.22
CA PRO A 321 12.72 -26.21 -14.00
C PRO A 321 12.79 -25.53 -15.37
N SER A 322 13.96 -24.99 -15.71
CA SER A 322 14.25 -24.52 -17.05
C SER A 322 13.82 -25.63 -18.01
N THR A 323 12.91 -25.31 -18.94
CA THR A 323 12.58 -26.15 -20.09
C THR A 323 13.79 -26.26 -21.03
N GLY A 324 14.92 -26.72 -20.49
CA GLY A 324 16.11 -27.14 -21.21
C GLY A 324 16.06 -28.64 -21.39
N CYS A 325 15.16 -29.09 -22.26
CA CYS A 325 15.23 -30.44 -22.81
C CYS A 325 16.45 -30.47 -23.76
N LEU A 326 17.64 -30.74 -23.23
CA LEU A 326 18.74 -31.26 -24.03
C LEU A 326 18.43 -32.74 -24.26
N MET A 327 17.68 -33.02 -25.33
CA MET A 327 17.71 -34.34 -25.97
C MET A 327 19.13 -34.52 -26.52
N GLN A 328 19.84 -35.51 -25.99
CA GLN A 328 21.08 -36.04 -26.55
C GLN A 328 20.87 -37.51 -26.89
#